data_AF-A0A0G1XPR9-F1
#
_entry.id   AF-A0A0G1XPR9-F1
#
_cell.length_a   1.000
_cell.length_b   1.000
_cell.length_c   1.000
_cell.angle_alpha   90.00
_cell.angle_beta   90.00
_cell.angle_gamma   90.00
#
_symmetry.space_group_name_H-M   'P 1'
#
loop_
_entity.id
_entity.type
_entity.pdbx_description
1 polymer ?
#
loop_
_entity_poly.entity_id
_entity_poly.type
_entity_poly.pdbx_seq_one_letter_code
_entity_poly.pdbx_strand_id
1 'polypeptide(L)'
;MPEPGEAPQIDSAQHAPRHGQAFQYNVVESPEAVTGEIIKVSVDDPANQEEVYNAVEAQAQARYWFLSKDYEQAQLIERYDIELAEGVTVGVFNFQERQLTQTEIGRIGHALGQFYHRLKDKSLWNLESIQIRAKDEINGKSGQPFRGLEVPSQRRFELFPATFEEGKYRGVMNTSNVEGATVHEAGHIILERALLLFWNKYGVELGWRTVEDVRIELPGGHIVYDYNIEPSRCPSEYASYQKDDDRAESVAKFLLDREGLDPLRAQLVGEVFIDGSLDIPDPDIQKVELVLPDAPVLNVRVEQNVDGNFVPIGRGRRIGKSKPVVPLVEFRAQNGIV
;
A
#
# COMPACT_ATOMS: atom_id res chain seq x y z
N MET A 1 -42.08 -35.77 -1.07
CA MET A 1 -41.53 -34.51 -1.57
C MET A 1 -41.06 -33.76 -0.35
N PRO A 2 -39.76 -33.48 -0.17
CA PRO A 2 -39.31 -32.67 0.95
C PRO A 2 -39.73 -31.22 0.71
N GLU A 3 -40.13 -30.54 1.78
CA GLU A 3 -40.48 -29.12 1.76
C GLU A 3 -39.25 -28.27 1.40
N PRO A 4 -39.43 -27.12 0.71
CA PRO A 4 -38.34 -26.18 0.52
C PRO A 4 -37.99 -25.59 1.88
N GLY A 5 -36.77 -25.87 2.34
CA GLY A 5 -36.22 -25.27 3.55
C GLY A 5 -36.26 -23.74 3.45
N GLU A 6 -36.71 -23.11 4.53
CA GLU A 6 -36.64 -21.67 4.72
C GLU A 6 -35.20 -21.20 4.45
N ALA A 7 -35.08 -20.13 3.66
CA ALA A 7 -33.81 -19.44 3.50
C ALA A 7 -33.30 -19.01 4.89
N PRO A 8 -31.99 -19.11 5.18
CA PRO A 8 -31.45 -18.70 6.47
C PRO A 8 -31.82 -17.23 6.73
N GLN A 9 -32.36 -16.96 7.93
CA GLN A 9 -32.64 -15.60 8.37
C GLN A 9 -31.31 -14.82 8.43
N ILE A 10 -31.16 -13.87 7.52
CA ILE A 10 -30.07 -12.91 7.54
C ILE A 10 -30.43 -11.88 8.62
N ASP A 11 -29.77 -11.95 9.77
CA ASP A 11 -29.87 -10.88 10.76
C ASP A 11 -29.07 -9.67 10.24
N SER A 12 -29.79 -8.72 9.64
CA SER A 12 -29.25 -7.44 9.21
C SER A 12 -29.23 -6.49 10.40
N ALA A 13 -28.04 -6.11 10.86
CA ALA A 13 -27.89 -5.17 11.96
C ALA A 13 -27.59 -3.77 11.40
N GLN A 14 -28.53 -2.84 11.50
CA GLN A 14 -28.29 -1.41 11.25
C GLN A 14 -27.86 -0.75 12.56
N HIS A 15 -26.57 -0.48 12.73
CA HIS A 15 -26.07 0.26 13.88
C HIS A 15 -25.87 1.73 13.50
N ALA A 16 -26.44 2.62 14.33
CA ALA A 16 -26.29 4.07 14.15
C ALA A 16 -24.81 4.47 14.36
N PRO A 17 -24.25 5.35 13.51
CA PRO A 17 -22.82 5.59 13.50
C PRO A 17 -22.40 6.40 14.73
N ARG A 18 -21.32 5.98 15.37
CA ARG A 18 -20.32 6.95 15.81
C ARG A 18 -19.46 7.17 14.55
N HIS A 19 -19.47 8.35 13.93
CA HIS A 19 -18.44 8.78 12.95
C HIS A 19 -18.71 8.76 11.42
N GLY A 20 -19.81 9.36 10.94
CA GLY A 20 -19.79 10.06 9.62
C GLY A 20 -20.27 9.33 8.35
N GLN A 21 -20.04 8.02 8.19
CA GLN A 21 -20.71 7.18 7.17
C GLN A 21 -20.92 5.77 7.73
N ALA A 22 -22.18 5.32 7.81
CA ALA A 22 -22.50 3.99 8.34
C ALA A 22 -22.40 2.94 7.23
N PHE A 23 -21.61 1.88 7.44
CA PHE A 23 -21.71 0.66 6.63
C PHE A 23 -22.75 -0.28 7.23
N GLN A 24 -23.37 -1.11 6.41
CA GLN A 24 -24.29 -2.15 6.86
C GLN A 24 -23.58 -3.49 6.85
N TYR A 25 -23.87 -4.37 7.79
CA TYR A 25 -23.39 -5.74 7.74
C TYR A 25 -24.48 -6.76 8.02
N ASN A 26 -24.35 -7.89 7.33
CA ASN A 26 -25.21 -9.07 7.44
C ASN A 26 -24.37 -10.19 8.06
N VAL A 27 -24.82 -10.77 9.17
CA VAL A 27 -24.16 -11.96 9.71
C VAL A 27 -24.60 -13.17 8.89
N VAL A 28 -23.65 -13.95 8.37
CA VAL A 28 -23.91 -15.10 7.50
C VAL A 28 -23.38 -16.39 8.13
N GLU A 29 -24.27 -17.38 8.28
CA GLU A 29 -23.94 -18.66 8.92
C GLU A 29 -23.30 -19.67 7.94
N SER A 30 -23.57 -19.55 6.63
CA SER A 30 -23.04 -20.45 5.59
C SER A 30 -22.47 -19.69 4.38
N PRO A 31 -21.23 -19.99 3.93
CA PRO A 31 -20.62 -19.37 2.76
C PRO A 31 -21.25 -19.80 1.43
N GLU A 32 -22.06 -20.85 1.42
CA GLU A 32 -22.66 -21.42 0.19
C GLU A 32 -23.88 -20.61 -0.31
N ALA A 33 -24.46 -19.75 0.53
CA ALA A 33 -25.72 -19.05 0.24
C ALA A 33 -25.55 -17.58 -0.21
N VAL A 34 -24.31 -17.06 -0.27
CA VAL A 34 -24.06 -15.63 -0.45
C VAL A 34 -23.13 -15.39 -1.65
N THR A 35 -23.60 -14.63 -2.63
CA THR A 35 -22.76 -14.11 -3.70
C THR A 35 -22.04 -12.85 -3.23
N GLY A 36 -20.71 -12.90 -3.10
CA GLY A 36 -19.89 -11.74 -2.72
C GLY A 36 -18.73 -12.12 -1.80
N GLU A 37 -17.90 -11.13 -1.46
CA GLU A 37 -16.81 -11.32 -0.51
C GLU A 37 -17.35 -11.43 0.92
N ILE A 38 -16.89 -12.44 1.67
CA ILE A 38 -17.25 -12.64 3.08
C ILE A 38 -16.08 -12.17 3.96
N ILE A 39 -16.36 -11.23 4.85
CA ILE A 39 -15.40 -10.77 5.87
C ILE A 39 -15.50 -11.69 7.07
N LYS A 40 -14.37 -12.23 7.51
CA LYS A 40 -14.30 -12.99 8.76
C LYS A 40 -13.93 -12.06 9.91
N VAL A 41 -14.68 -12.14 10.99
CA VAL A 41 -14.35 -11.49 12.27
C VAL A 41 -14.28 -12.54 13.36
N SER A 42 -13.29 -12.38 14.23
CA SER A 42 -13.07 -13.28 15.35
C SER A 42 -13.27 -12.50 16.65
N VAL A 43 -14.11 -13.04 17.54
CA VAL A 43 -14.51 -12.42 18.81
C VAL A 43 -14.48 -13.45 19.93
N ASP A 44 -14.27 -13.01 21.16
CA ASP A 44 -14.27 -13.86 22.35
C ASP A 44 -15.69 -14.33 22.67
N ASP A 45 -16.67 -13.44 22.56
CA ASP A 45 -18.10 -13.75 22.72
C ASP A 45 -18.92 -13.32 21.48
N PRO A 46 -19.30 -14.25 20.59
CA PRO A 46 -20.18 -13.97 19.46
C PRO A 46 -21.58 -13.45 19.83
N ALA A 47 -22.03 -13.67 21.07
CA ALA A 47 -23.29 -13.12 21.56
C ALA A 47 -23.16 -11.63 21.98
N ASN A 48 -21.93 -11.13 22.14
CA ASN A 48 -21.66 -9.74 22.46
C ASN A 48 -21.70 -8.87 21.18
N GLN A 49 -22.85 -8.24 20.94
CA GLN A 49 -23.07 -7.42 19.75
C GLN A 49 -22.13 -6.22 19.62
N GLU A 50 -21.69 -5.61 20.73
CA GLU A 50 -20.74 -4.49 20.69
C GLU A 50 -19.34 -4.96 20.26
N GLU A 51 -18.92 -6.13 20.73
CA GLU A 51 -17.65 -6.74 20.34
C GLU A 51 -17.63 -7.15 18.87
N VAL A 52 -18.71 -7.80 18.41
CA VAL A 52 -18.91 -8.13 16.99
C VAL A 52 -18.88 -6.86 16.14
N TYR A 53 -19.62 -5.83 16.53
CA TYR A 53 -19.64 -4.54 15.82
C TYR A 53 -18.23 -3.94 15.70
N ASN A 54 -17.49 -3.84 16.81
CA ASN A 54 -16.14 -3.26 16.82
C ASN A 54 -15.17 -4.06 15.92
N ALA A 55 -15.28 -5.39 15.92
CA ALA A 55 -14.46 -6.25 15.06
C ALA A 55 -14.80 -6.06 13.58
N VAL A 56 -16.08 -5.93 13.24
CA VAL A 56 -16.52 -5.64 11.86
C VAL A 56 -16.08 -4.25 11.43
N GLU A 57 -16.27 -3.24 12.27
CA GLU A 57 -15.84 -1.86 12.00
C GLU A 57 -14.33 -1.79 11.75
N ALA A 58 -13.53 -2.46 12.55
CA ALA A 58 -12.09 -2.54 12.34
C ALA A 58 -11.72 -3.20 11.00
N GLN A 59 -12.39 -4.29 10.61
CA GLN A 59 -12.17 -4.94 9.31
C GLN A 59 -12.65 -4.07 8.14
N ALA A 60 -13.77 -3.37 8.30
CA ALA A 60 -14.28 -2.45 7.30
C ALA A 60 -13.30 -1.29 7.08
N GLN A 61 -12.83 -0.66 8.16
CA GLN A 61 -11.82 0.40 8.12
C GLN A 61 -10.48 -0.08 7.55
N ALA A 62 -10.11 -1.34 7.78
CA ALA A 62 -8.89 -1.93 7.21
C ALA A 62 -8.97 -2.12 5.68
N ARG A 63 -10.17 -2.16 5.10
CA ARG A 63 -10.42 -2.37 3.66
C ARG A 63 -10.85 -1.11 2.91
N TYR A 64 -11.63 -0.26 3.55
CA TYR A 64 -12.25 0.91 2.94
C TYR A 64 -11.73 2.17 3.62
N TRP A 65 -10.85 2.88 2.93
CA TRP A 65 -10.16 4.05 3.47
C TRP A 65 -11.10 5.18 3.88
N PHE A 66 -12.21 5.37 3.16
CA PHE A 66 -13.20 6.42 3.42
C PHE A 66 -14.03 6.17 4.67
N LEU A 67 -13.93 4.97 5.27
CA LEU A 67 -14.51 4.66 6.58
C LEU A 67 -13.53 4.98 7.74
N SER A 68 -12.27 5.34 7.43
CA SER A 68 -11.28 5.70 8.45
C SER A 68 -11.56 7.09 9.04
N LYS A 69 -11.28 7.23 10.33
CA LYS A 69 -11.37 8.50 11.08
C LYS A 69 -10.50 9.61 10.49
N ASP A 70 -9.41 9.24 9.83
CA ASP A 70 -8.50 10.19 9.19
C ASP A 70 -9.19 11.01 8.09
N TYR A 71 -10.20 10.43 7.43
CA TYR A 71 -10.92 11.03 6.32
C TYR A 71 -12.31 11.55 6.70
N GLU A 72 -12.83 11.16 7.86
CA GLU A 72 -14.12 11.65 8.39
C GLU A 72 -14.17 13.19 8.48
N GLN A 73 -13.04 13.80 8.87
CA GLN A 73 -12.93 15.25 9.06
C GLN A 73 -12.13 15.93 7.94
N ALA A 74 -11.61 15.17 6.97
CA ALA A 74 -10.81 15.71 5.90
C ALA A 74 -11.73 16.34 4.83
N GLN A 75 -11.40 17.56 4.41
CA GLN A 75 -12.13 18.22 3.34
C GLN A 75 -11.58 17.76 1.98
N LEU A 76 -12.40 17.06 1.21
CA LEU A 76 -12.09 16.73 -0.18
C LEU A 76 -12.21 17.99 -1.04
N ILE A 77 -11.14 18.38 -1.72
CA ILE A 77 -11.07 19.58 -2.56
C ILE A 77 -11.33 19.24 -4.02
N GLU A 78 -10.74 18.15 -4.54
CA GLU A 78 -10.94 17.68 -5.90
C GLU A 78 -10.97 16.16 -5.98
N ARG A 79 -11.71 15.64 -6.96
CA ARG A 79 -11.68 14.24 -7.35
C ARG A 79 -11.49 14.13 -8.85
N TYR A 80 -10.61 13.21 -9.25
CA TYR A 80 -10.40 12.84 -10.64
C TYR A 80 -10.53 11.33 -10.78
N ASP A 81 -11.09 10.88 -11.89
CA ASP A 81 -11.03 9.50 -12.32
C ASP A 81 -10.04 9.43 -13.51
N ILE A 82 -9.02 8.58 -13.39
CA ILE A 82 -8.00 8.34 -14.43
C ILE A 82 -8.28 6.98 -15.05
N GLU A 83 -8.75 6.96 -16.30
CA GLU A 83 -8.97 5.74 -17.06
C GLU A 83 -7.71 5.37 -17.86
N LEU A 84 -7.15 4.20 -17.54
CA LEU A 84 -5.93 3.65 -18.16
C LEU A 84 -6.26 2.72 -19.34
N ALA A 85 -7.41 2.05 -19.27
CA ALA A 85 -7.99 1.22 -20.30
C ALA A 85 -9.47 1.04 -20.01
N GLU A 86 -10.25 0.51 -20.97
CA GLU A 86 -11.67 0.23 -20.78
C GLU A 86 -11.90 -0.58 -19.49
N GLY A 87 -12.62 0.00 -18.54
CA GLY A 87 -12.94 -0.61 -17.24
C GLY A 87 -11.79 -0.65 -16.22
N VAL A 88 -10.69 0.06 -16.47
CA VAL A 88 -9.56 0.21 -15.54
C VAL A 88 -9.39 1.67 -15.17
N THR A 89 -9.97 2.04 -14.03
CA THR A 89 -10.01 3.41 -13.52
C THR A 89 -9.36 3.51 -12.14
N VAL A 90 -8.56 4.56 -11.94
CA VAL A 90 -8.01 4.92 -10.62
C VAL A 90 -8.60 6.24 -10.16
N GLY A 91 -9.22 6.26 -8.99
CA GLY A 91 -9.73 7.49 -8.38
C GLY A 91 -8.63 8.26 -7.64
N VAL A 92 -8.44 9.53 -7.95
CA VAL A 92 -7.51 10.44 -7.27
C VAL A 92 -8.30 11.43 -6.42
N PHE A 93 -8.09 11.38 -5.11
CA PHE A 93 -8.79 12.17 -4.11
C PHE A 93 -7.84 13.19 -3.50
N ASN A 94 -8.04 14.47 -3.79
CA ASN A 94 -7.19 15.54 -3.31
C ASN A 94 -7.76 16.20 -2.06
N PHE A 95 -7.05 16.07 -0.93
CA PHE A 95 -7.38 16.68 0.35
C PHE A 95 -6.49 17.88 0.70
N GLN A 96 -5.58 18.30 -0.19
CA GLN A 96 -4.76 19.50 0.04
C GLN A 96 -5.62 20.76 0.05
N GLU A 97 -5.14 21.81 0.71
CA GLU A 97 -5.80 23.12 0.74
C GLU A 97 -5.80 23.86 -0.62
N ARG A 98 -5.30 23.22 -1.69
CA ARG A 98 -5.24 23.75 -3.05
C ARG A 98 -5.71 22.75 -4.08
N GLN A 99 -6.10 23.27 -5.24
CA GLN A 99 -6.35 22.47 -6.43
C GLN A 99 -5.03 21.96 -7.04
N LEU A 100 -5.10 20.82 -7.70
CA LEU A 100 -4.03 20.31 -8.54
C LEU A 100 -3.99 21.08 -9.86
N THR A 101 -2.79 21.36 -10.34
CA THR A 101 -2.60 21.85 -11.69
C THR A 101 -2.81 20.72 -12.70
N GLN A 102 -3.16 21.09 -13.94
CA GLN A 102 -3.30 20.12 -15.03
C GLN A 102 -2.01 19.32 -15.28
N THR A 103 -0.85 19.97 -15.11
CA THR A 103 0.46 19.31 -15.21
C THR A 103 0.65 18.24 -14.12
N GLU A 104 0.23 18.50 -12.88
CA GLU A 104 0.39 17.53 -11.79
C GLU A 104 -0.47 16.30 -11.99
N ILE A 105 -1.77 16.47 -12.27
CA ILE A 105 -2.68 15.34 -12.51
C ILE A 105 -2.31 14.59 -13.79
N GLY A 106 -1.88 15.30 -14.84
CA GLY A 106 -1.38 14.70 -16.08
C GLY A 106 -0.13 13.84 -15.87
N ARG A 107 0.79 14.27 -14.98
CA ARG A 107 1.97 13.48 -14.62
C ARG A 107 1.64 12.23 -13.80
N ILE A 108 0.66 12.32 -12.89
CA ILE A 108 0.13 11.12 -12.19
C ILE A 108 -0.45 10.15 -13.21
N GLY A 109 -1.33 10.63 -14.09
CA GLY A 109 -1.93 9.81 -15.14
C GLY A 109 -0.88 9.15 -16.04
N HIS A 110 0.07 9.93 -16.53
CA HIS A 110 1.14 9.41 -17.39
C HIS A 110 1.97 8.32 -16.68
N ALA A 111 2.35 8.54 -15.42
CA ALA A 111 3.07 7.56 -14.62
C ALA A 111 2.28 6.25 -14.44
N LEU A 112 0.97 6.34 -14.13
CA LEU A 112 0.09 5.17 -14.03
C LEU A 112 -0.08 4.47 -15.38
N GLY A 113 -0.19 5.21 -16.48
CA GLY A 113 -0.25 4.67 -17.84
C GLY A 113 1.02 3.90 -18.20
N GLN A 114 2.20 4.47 -17.94
CA GLN A 114 3.49 3.80 -18.10
C GLN A 114 3.54 2.49 -17.32
N PHE A 115 3.11 2.53 -16.06
CA PHE A 115 3.07 1.36 -15.21
C PHE A 115 2.12 0.30 -15.76
N TYR A 116 0.84 0.65 -15.93
CA TYR A 116 -0.22 -0.26 -16.32
C TYR A 116 0.05 -0.88 -17.67
N HIS A 117 0.34 -0.10 -18.72
CA HIS A 117 0.50 -0.63 -20.07
C HIS A 117 1.75 -1.50 -20.23
N ARG A 118 2.80 -1.26 -19.45
CA ARG A 118 4.01 -2.10 -19.46
C ARG A 118 3.88 -3.35 -18.62
N LEU A 119 2.90 -3.51 -17.73
CA LEU A 119 2.67 -4.79 -17.06
C LEU A 119 2.40 -5.90 -18.08
N LYS A 120 3.15 -6.99 -18.03
CA LYS A 120 2.93 -8.15 -18.93
C LYS A 120 1.65 -8.91 -18.60
N ASP A 121 1.31 -8.98 -17.31
CA ASP A 121 0.09 -9.62 -16.81
C ASP A 121 -0.79 -8.56 -16.13
N LYS A 122 -1.91 -8.23 -16.79
CA LYS A 122 -2.86 -7.22 -16.29
C LYS A 122 -3.64 -7.71 -15.07
N SER A 123 -3.70 -9.02 -14.82
CA SER A 123 -4.40 -9.56 -13.64
C SER A 123 -3.71 -9.19 -12.31
N LEU A 124 -2.45 -8.76 -12.39
CA LEU A 124 -1.69 -8.23 -11.27
C LEU A 124 -2.17 -6.85 -10.85
N TRP A 125 -2.81 -6.08 -11.74
CA TRP A 125 -3.32 -4.75 -11.44
C TRP A 125 -4.43 -4.79 -10.40
N ASN A 126 -4.22 -4.11 -9.28
CA ASN A 126 -5.14 -4.04 -8.16
C ASN A 126 -5.14 -2.65 -7.48
N LEU A 127 -4.66 -1.61 -8.15
CA LEU A 127 -4.74 -0.23 -7.67
C LEU A 127 -6.12 0.35 -8.01
N GLU A 128 -6.82 0.88 -7.01
CA GLU A 128 -8.15 1.47 -7.13
C GLU A 128 -8.14 2.98 -6.85
N SER A 129 -7.30 3.46 -5.94
CA SER A 129 -7.29 4.88 -5.60
C SER A 129 -5.96 5.44 -5.11
N ILE A 130 -5.85 6.77 -5.18
CA ILE A 130 -4.75 7.57 -4.68
C ILE A 130 -5.34 8.68 -3.79
N GLN A 131 -4.82 8.84 -2.59
CA GLN A 131 -5.21 9.95 -1.70
C GLN A 131 -4.06 10.94 -1.58
N ILE A 132 -4.30 12.20 -1.91
CA ILE A 132 -3.31 13.27 -1.75
C ILE A 132 -3.59 13.97 -0.41
N ARG A 133 -2.69 13.76 0.54
CA ARG A 133 -2.81 14.22 1.93
C ARG A 133 -2.60 15.73 2.03
N ALA A 134 -3.26 16.34 3.01
CA ALA A 134 -3.19 17.77 3.27
C ALA A 134 -1.89 18.21 3.99
N LYS A 135 -1.30 17.29 4.76
CA LYS A 135 -0.19 17.58 5.67
C LYS A 135 0.98 16.67 5.37
N ASP A 136 2.18 17.19 5.56
CA ASP A 136 3.40 16.39 5.53
C ASP A 136 3.48 15.48 6.76
N GLU A 137 4.10 14.33 6.56
CA GLU A 137 4.48 13.39 7.61
C GLU A 137 5.98 13.10 7.48
N ILE A 138 6.64 12.72 8.58
CA ILE A 138 8.07 12.39 8.55
C ILE A 138 8.25 10.88 8.32
N ASN A 139 9.05 10.53 7.32
CA ASN A 139 9.39 9.16 7.00
C ASN A 139 10.34 8.60 8.06
N GLY A 140 9.86 7.62 8.83
CA GLY A 140 10.67 6.97 9.87
C GLY A 140 11.88 6.19 9.34
N LYS A 141 11.96 5.87 8.05
CA LYS A 141 13.12 5.21 7.45
C LYS A 141 14.25 6.20 7.18
N SER A 142 13.95 7.35 6.57
CA SER A 142 14.96 8.33 6.13
C SER A 142 15.10 9.58 7.01
N GLY A 143 14.09 9.89 7.82
CA GLY A 143 13.99 11.14 8.57
C GLY A 143 13.58 12.35 7.70
N GLN A 144 13.28 12.14 6.41
CA GLN A 144 12.84 13.16 5.47
C GLN A 144 11.31 13.23 5.40
N PRO A 145 10.69 14.30 4.85
CA PRO A 145 9.26 14.31 4.55
C PRO A 145 8.84 13.11 3.67
N PHE A 146 7.71 12.49 4.00
CA PHE A 146 7.09 11.48 3.16
C PHE A 146 6.73 12.07 1.80
N ARG A 147 6.82 11.21 0.77
CA ARG A 147 6.37 11.53 -0.58
C ARG A 147 5.22 10.60 -0.97
N GLY A 148 5.34 9.33 -0.64
CA GLY A 148 4.21 8.41 -0.68
C GLY A 148 4.23 7.40 0.45
N LEU A 149 3.11 6.70 0.57
CA LEU A 149 2.90 5.60 1.50
C LEU A 149 1.91 4.60 0.88
N GLU A 150 2.31 3.35 0.76
CA GLU A 150 1.45 2.29 0.26
C GLU A 150 0.45 1.81 1.32
N VAL A 151 -0.76 1.45 0.88
CA VAL A 151 -1.73 0.72 1.71
C VAL A 151 -2.34 -0.43 0.89
N PRO A 152 -1.58 -1.54 0.67
CA PRO A 152 -1.97 -2.61 -0.26
C PRO A 152 -3.31 -3.27 0.07
N SER A 153 -3.63 -3.42 1.36
CA SER A 153 -4.91 -3.99 1.81
C SER A 153 -6.13 -3.18 1.38
N GLN A 154 -5.94 -1.88 1.12
CA GLN A 154 -6.97 -0.94 0.67
C GLN A 154 -6.80 -0.59 -0.82
N ARG A 155 -5.93 -1.30 -1.55
CA ARG A 155 -5.72 -1.12 -2.99
C ARG A 155 -5.43 0.33 -3.36
N ARG A 156 -4.67 1.01 -2.51
CA ARG A 156 -4.40 2.44 -2.64
C ARG A 156 -3.01 2.79 -2.16
N PHE A 157 -2.58 3.98 -2.51
CA PHE A 157 -1.46 4.64 -1.84
C PHE A 157 -1.77 6.11 -1.61
N GLU A 158 -0.99 6.72 -0.72
CA GLU A 158 -1.07 8.12 -0.39
C GLU A 158 0.08 8.87 -1.04
N LEU A 159 -0.18 10.11 -1.46
CA LEU A 159 0.85 11.08 -1.84
C LEU A 159 0.80 12.27 -0.87
N PHE A 160 1.96 12.81 -0.52
CA PHE A 160 2.10 13.90 0.44
C PHE A 160 2.50 15.21 -0.25
N PRO A 161 2.33 16.39 0.40
CA PRO A 161 2.69 17.68 -0.20
C PRO A 161 4.09 17.74 -0.79
N ALA A 162 5.09 17.17 -0.10
CA ALA A 162 6.47 17.11 -0.61
C ALA A 162 6.62 16.46 -2.00
N THR A 163 5.71 15.58 -2.43
CA THR A 163 5.73 14.95 -3.76
C THR A 163 5.62 15.94 -4.92
N PHE A 164 4.97 17.07 -4.68
CA PHE A 164 4.69 18.10 -5.68
C PHE A 164 5.77 19.18 -5.76
N GLU A 165 6.80 19.11 -4.91
CA GLU A 165 7.98 19.96 -5.03
C GLU A 165 8.71 19.71 -6.35
N GLU A 166 9.22 20.78 -6.96
CA GLU A 166 9.94 20.69 -8.23
C GLU A 166 11.22 19.85 -8.10
N GLY A 167 11.43 18.92 -9.02
CA GLY A 167 12.60 18.04 -9.05
C GLY A 167 12.54 16.99 -10.15
N LYS A 168 13.71 16.40 -10.47
CA LYS A 168 13.80 15.18 -11.28
C LYS A 168 13.61 13.96 -10.39
N TYR A 169 13.06 12.88 -10.93
CA TYR A 169 13.10 11.57 -10.27
C TYR A 169 14.56 11.21 -9.97
N ARG A 170 14.91 11.25 -8.68
CA ARG A 170 16.25 11.06 -8.12
C ARG A 170 17.37 11.64 -9.01
N GLY A 171 17.36 12.97 -9.13
CA GLY A 171 18.53 13.76 -9.55
C GLY A 171 19.57 13.90 -8.41
N VAL A 172 20.40 14.95 -8.49
CA VAL A 172 21.54 15.27 -7.59
C VAL A 172 21.20 15.34 -6.09
N MET A 173 19.91 15.32 -5.70
CA MET A 173 19.45 15.45 -4.31
C MET A 173 18.68 14.24 -3.74
N ASN A 174 18.70 13.06 -4.37
CA ASN A 174 18.07 11.84 -3.83
C ASN A 174 16.53 11.90 -3.58
N THR A 175 15.80 12.84 -4.16
CA THR A 175 14.33 12.97 -4.01
C THR A 175 13.55 12.46 -5.22
N SER A 176 12.34 11.92 -4.99
CA SER A 176 11.42 11.48 -6.05
C SER A 176 10.43 12.59 -6.41
N ASN A 177 10.27 12.88 -7.71
CA ASN A 177 9.20 13.77 -8.19
C ASN A 177 7.85 13.05 -8.21
N VAL A 178 6.78 13.74 -8.60
CA VAL A 178 5.42 13.15 -8.66
C VAL A 178 5.34 11.84 -9.46
N GLU A 179 6.00 11.74 -10.60
CA GLU A 179 6.00 10.52 -11.43
C GLU A 179 6.73 9.39 -10.71
N GLY A 180 7.92 9.68 -10.17
CA GLY A 180 8.74 8.72 -9.43
C GLY A 180 8.04 8.19 -8.19
N ALA A 181 7.41 9.07 -7.40
CA ALA A 181 6.62 8.67 -6.24
C ALA A 181 5.42 7.82 -6.67
N THR A 182 4.68 8.25 -7.69
CA THR A 182 3.53 7.49 -8.21
C THR A 182 3.93 6.08 -8.65
N VAL A 183 5.01 5.93 -9.42
CA VAL A 183 5.49 4.62 -9.86
C VAL A 183 6.06 3.79 -8.70
N HIS A 184 6.76 4.42 -7.75
CA HIS A 184 7.29 3.76 -6.56
C HIS A 184 6.16 3.14 -5.73
N GLU A 185 5.14 3.94 -5.38
CA GLU A 185 4.02 3.45 -4.57
C GLU A 185 3.17 2.43 -5.34
N ALA A 186 2.87 2.66 -6.62
CA ALA A 186 2.22 1.66 -7.46
C ALA A 186 3.05 0.35 -7.53
N GLY A 187 4.39 0.49 -7.49
CA GLY A 187 5.33 -0.59 -7.29
C GLY A 187 4.94 -1.42 -6.08
N HIS A 188 4.93 -0.85 -4.87
CA HIS A 188 4.59 -1.59 -3.65
C HIS A 188 3.30 -2.40 -3.74
N ILE A 189 2.24 -1.81 -4.32
CA ILE A 189 0.92 -2.44 -4.49
C ILE A 189 0.97 -3.70 -5.35
N ILE A 190 1.74 -3.67 -6.45
CA ILE A 190 1.85 -4.78 -7.41
C ILE A 190 2.94 -5.79 -6.99
N LEU A 191 3.99 -5.30 -6.32
CA LEU A 191 5.14 -6.07 -5.84
C LEU A 191 4.74 -7.13 -4.81
N GLU A 192 3.72 -6.87 -3.98
CA GLU A 192 3.21 -7.82 -2.98
C GLU A 192 2.86 -9.18 -3.63
N ARG A 193 2.38 -9.16 -4.88
CA ARG A 193 1.91 -10.35 -5.60
C ARG A 193 2.91 -10.89 -6.60
N ALA A 194 3.55 -10.02 -7.39
CA ALA A 194 4.25 -10.44 -8.61
C ALA A 194 5.77 -10.61 -8.44
N LEU A 195 6.43 -9.66 -7.77
CA LEU A 195 7.89 -9.62 -7.68
C LEU A 195 8.44 -10.15 -6.36
N LEU A 196 7.61 -10.29 -5.33
CA LEU A 196 8.03 -10.79 -4.01
C LEU A 196 8.70 -12.17 -4.10
N LEU A 197 8.16 -13.10 -4.89
CA LEU A 197 8.72 -14.45 -5.02
C LEU A 197 10.10 -14.45 -5.67
N PHE A 198 10.27 -13.70 -6.76
CA PHE A 198 11.56 -13.57 -7.45
C PHE A 198 12.59 -12.88 -6.56
N TRP A 199 12.21 -11.78 -5.91
CA TRP A 199 13.12 -11.06 -5.03
C TRP A 199 13.49 -11.83 -3.77
N ASN A 200 12.56 -12.64 -3.23
CA ASN A 200 12.87 -13.53 -2.10
C ASN A 200 13.87 -14.62 -2.51
N LYS A 201 13.74 -15.15 -3.73
CA LYS A 201 14.68 -16.13 -4.27
C LYS A 201 16.06 -15.52 -4.51
N TYR A 202 16.12 -14.31 -5.07
CA TYR A 202 17.38 -13.66 -5.47
C TYR A 202 17.90 -12.62 -4.46
N GLY A 203 17.26 -12.51 -3.29
CA GLY A 203 17.57 -11.46 -2.32
C GLY A 203 19.02 -11.53 -1.84
N VAL A 204 19.55 -12.75 -1.71
CA VAL A 204 20.95 -12.98 -1.31
C VAL A 204 21.91 -12.48 -2.39
N GLU A 205 21.63 -12.75 -3.67
CA GLU A 205 22.40 -12.29 -4.83
C GLU A 205 22.33 -10.77 -5.02
N LEU A 206 21.22 -10.15 -4.60
CA LEU A 206 21.03 -8.70 -4.58
C LEU A 206 21.64 -8.01 -3.35
N GLY A 207 22.35 -8.77 -2.50
CA GLY A 207 23.08 -8.26 -1.34
C GLY A 207 22.25 -8.19 -0.05
N TRP A 208 21.00 -8.63 -0.04
CA TRP A 208 20.18 -8.59 1.17
C TRP A 208 20.50 -9.72 2.14
N ARG A 209 20.64 -9.36 3.42
CA ARG A 209 20.90 -10.28 4.53
C ARG A 209 19.98 -9.92 5.69
N THR A 210 19.67 -10.92 6.52
CA THR A 210 18.95 -10.74 7.79
C THR A 210 19.96 -10.81 8.93
N VAL A 211 19.83 -9.93 9.90
CA VAL A 211 20.63 -9.94 11.13
C VAL A 211 19.79 -10.44 12.29
N GLU A 212 20.30 -11.44 13.00
CA GLU A 212 19.58 -12.04 14.12
C GLU A 212 19.97 -11.43 15.46
N ASP A 213 21.19 -10.93 15.66
CA ASP A 213 21.67 -10.59 17.00
C ASP A 213 21.48 -9.12 17.41
N VAL A 214 21.28 -8.23 16.44
CA VAL A 214 21.09 -6.79 16.68
C VAL A 214 19.84 -6.27 16.00
N ARG A 215 19.42 -5.07 16.40
CA ARG A 215 18.39 -4.26 15.73
C ARG A 215 19.09 -3.09 15.06
N ILE A 216 18.83 -2.87 13.77
CA ILE A 216 19.45 -1.77 13.03
C ILE A 216 18.49 -0.58 13.04
N GLU A 217 18.96 0.57 13.50
CA GLU A 217 18.21 1.82 13.45
C GLU A 217 18.54 2.59 12.18
N LEU A 218 17.52 2.84 11.36
CA LEU A 218 17.62 3.63 10.13
C LEU A 218 17.71 5.14 10.47
N PRO A 219 18.14 6.01 9.53
CA PRO A 219 18.29 7.44 9.78
C PRO A 219 17.07 8.16 10.36
N GLY A 220 15.85 7.72 10.01
CA GLY A 220 14.61 8.28 10.58
C GLY A 220 14.14 7.64 11.90
N GLY A 221 14.93 6.74 12.48
CA GLY A 221 14.62 6.03 13.74
C GLY A 221 13.86 4.71 13.58
N HIS A 222 13.46 4.31 12.36
CA HIS A 222 12.79 3.03 12.12
C HIS A 222 13.74 1.85 12.35
N ILE A 223 13.24 0.78 12.97
CA ILE A 223 14.03 -0.39 13.33
C ILE A 223 13.83 -1.52 12.33
N VAL A 224 14.93 -2.00 11.76
CA VAL A 224 14.95 -3.12 10.81
C VAL A 224 15.82 -4.28 11.29
N TYR A 225 15.60 -5.42 10.65
CA TYR A 225 16.37 -6.67 10.86
C TYR A 225 17.06 -7.14 9.58
N ASP A 226 16.92 -6.39 8.48
CA ASP A 226 17.53 -6.69 7.21
C ASP A 226 18.48 -5.55 6.82
N TYR A 227 19.53 -5.88 6.08
CA TYR A 227 20.47 -4.91 5.53
C TYR A 227 21.00 -5.37 4.18
N ASN A 228 21.47 -4.42 3.38
CA ASN A 228 22.16 -4.72 2.12
C ASN A 228 23.68 -4.64 2.32
N ILE A 229 24.42 -5.67 1.91
CA ILE A 229 25.89 -5.71 1.95
C ILE A 229 26.56 -4.89 0.83
N GLU A 230 25.80 -4.53 -0.20
CA GLU A 230 26.25 -3.77 -1.37
C GLU A 230 25.27 -2.60 -1.63
N PRO A 231 25.14 -1.65 -0.68
CA PRO A 231 24.14 -0.59 -0.77
C PRO A 231 24.32 0.31 -2.01
N SER A 232 25.54 0.43 -2.52
CA SER A 232 25.86 1.16 -3.76
C SER A 232 25.28 0.53 -5.04
N ARG A 233 24.88 -0.76 -5.01
CA ARG A 233 24.15 -1.43 -6.10
C ARG A 233 22.65 -1.19 -6.06
N CYS A 234 22.13 -0.62 -4.98
CA CYS A 234 20.71 -0.27 -4.89
C CYS A 234 20.41 0.92 -5.81
N PRO A 235 19.19 1.02 -6.37
CA PRO A 235 18.81 2.12 -7.27
C PRO A 235 18.86 3.50 -6.60
N SER A 236 18.91 3.53 -5.26
CA SER A 236 19.13 4.73 -4.48
C SER A 236 19.61 4.42 -3.06
N GLU A 237 20.05 5.46 -2.34
CA GLU A 237 20.37 5.34 -0.92
C GLU A 237 19.15 4.87 -0.10
N TYR A 238 17.97 5.43 -0.38
CA TYR A 238 16.72 5.06 0.30
C TYR A 238 16.38 3.57 0.09
N ALA A 239 16.51 3.08 -1.14
CA ALA A 239 16.35 1.67 -1.46
C ALA A 239 17.30 0.75 -0.66
N SER A 240 18.47 1.25 -0.25
CA SER A 240 19.41 0.47 0.56
C SER A 240 18.96 0.26 2.01
N TYR A 241 17.90 0.95 2.45
CA TYR A 241 17.39 0.86 3.82
C TYR A 241 16.45 -0.35 4.01
N GLN A 242 15.63 -0.69 3.02
CA GLN A 242 14.71 -1.83 3.08
C GLN A 242 14.47 -2.52 1.74
N LYS A 243 14.17 -3.84 1.80
CA LYS A 243 13.95 -4.70 0.62
C LYS A 243 12.71 -4.31 -0.20
N ASP A 244 11.67 -3.83 0.45
CA ASP A 244 10.47 -3.31 -0.21
C ASP A 244 10.77 -2.04 -1.03
N ASP A 245 11.45 -1.08 -0.42
CA ASP A 245 11.84 0.17 -1.10
C ASP A 245 12.81 -0.11 -2.25
N ASP A 246 13.74 -1.07 -2.12
CA ASP A 246 14.61 -1.51 -3.22
C ASP A 246 13.83 -2.03 -4.43
N ARG A 247 12.81 -2.84 -4.18
CA ARG A 247 11.94 -3.35 -5.23
C ARG A 247 11.18 -2.24 -5.92
N ALA A 248 10.54 -1.37 -5.14
CA ALA A 248 9.72 -0.27 -5.65
C ALA A 248 10.56 0.74 -6.43
N GLU A 249 11.71 1.13 -5.91
CA GLU A 249 12.66 2.00 -6.62
C GLU A 249 13.25 1.34 -7.87
N SER A 250 13.45 0.02 -7.86
CA SER A 250 13.91 -0.69 -9.06
C SER A 250 12.88 -0.65 -10.17
N VAL A 251 11.59 -0.75 -9.83
CA VAL A 251 10.48 -0.57 -10.79
C VAL A 251 10.46 0.86 -11.32
N ALA A 252 10.54 1.85 -10.43
CA ALA A 252 10.56 3.26 -10.80
C ALA A 252 11.75 3.62 -11.70
N LYS A 253 12.96 3.15 -11.38
CA LYS A 253 14.12 3.27 -12.27
C LYS A 253 13.91 2.55 -13.59
N PHE A 254 13.44 1.31 -13.59
CA PHE A 254 13.24 0.57 -14.83
C PHE A 254 12.27 1.27 -15.80
N LEU A 255 11.18 1.85 -15.29
CA LEU A 255 10.14 2.46 -16.11
C LEU A 255 10.44 3.91 -16.50
N LEU A 256 11.08 4.70 -15.64
CA LEU A 256 11.27 6.14 -15.83
C LEU A 256 12.68 6.54 -16.25
N ASP A 257 13.71 5.84 -15.75
CA ASP A 257 15.11 6.17 -16.00
C ASP A 257 16.01 4.96 -15.70
N ARG A 258 16.18 4.08 -16.69
CA ARG A 258 16.90 2.82 -16.51
C ARG A 258 18.42 3.00 -16.33
N GLU A 259 18.95 4.20 -16.56
CA GLU A 259 20.38 4.44 -16.46
C GLU A 259 20.89 4.11 -15.04
N GLY A 260 21.95 3.31 -14.98
CA GLY A 260 22.57 2.90 -13.72
C GLY A 260 21.81 1.86 -12.90
N LEU A 261 20.68 1.31 -13.39
CA LEU A 261 19.99 0.21 -12.71
C LEU A 261 20.82 -1.08 -12.81
N ASP A 262 21.05 -1.75 -11.67
CA ASP A 262 21.78 -3.02 -11.62
C ASP A 262 21.19 -4.06 -12.61
N PRO A 263 22.03 -4.77 -13.39
CA PRO A 263 21.54 -5.69 -14.42
C PRO A 263 20.62 -6.79 -13.91
N LEU A 264 20.86 -7.32 -12.70
CA LEU A 264 20.00 -8.35 -12.12
C LEU A 264 18.65 -7.74 -11.73
N ARG A 265 18.62 -6.55 -11.13
CA ARG A 265 17.36 -5.83 -10.85
C ARG A 265 16.58 -5.56 -12.13
N ALA A 266 17.25 -5.09 -13.18
CA ALA A 266 16.64 -4.85 -14.48
C ALA A 266 16.08 -6.13 -15.11
N GLN A 267 16.78 -7.26 -14.99
CA GLN A 267 16.29 -8.55 -15.45
C GLN A 267 15.02 -8.96 -14.68
N LEU A 268 15.03 -8.90 -13.35
CA LEU A 268 13.90 -9.32 -12.51
C LEU A 268 12.67 -8.45 -12.73
N VAL A 269 12.84 -7.12 -12.78
CA VAL A 269 11.72 -6.21 -13.13
C VAL A 269 11.24 -6.48 -14.56
N GLY A 270 12.16 -6.76 -15.48
CA GLY A 270 11.86 -7.15 -16.86
C GLY A 270 11.16 -8.50 -17.00
N GLU A 271 11.05 -9.33 -15.95
CA GLU A 271 10.19 -10.53 -15.98
C GLU A 271 8.71 -10.15 -15.88
N VAL A 272 8.38 -9.05 -15.19
CA VAL A 272 7.01 -8.58 -14.93
C VAL A 272 6.58 -7.44 -15.86
N PHE A 273 7.53 -6.60 -16.30
CA PHE A 273 7.27 -5.47 -17.17
C PHE A 273 7.86 -5.66 -18.56
N ILE A 274 7.16 -5.16 -19.57
CA ILE A 274 7.64 -5.06 -20.95
C ILE A 274 8.79 -4.04 -20.98
N ASP A 275 9.90 -4.48 -21.56
CA ASP A 275 11.08 -3.65 -21.78
C ASP A 275 10.99 -2.90 -23.12
N GLY A 276 11.56 -1.70 -23.17
CA GLY A 276 11.60 -0.84 -24.35
C GLY A 276 10.49 0.21 -24.41
N SER A 277 10.45 0.96 -25.52
CA SER A 277 9.43 1.97 -25.77
C SER A 277 8.14 1.31 -26.25
N LEU A 278 7.05 1.57 -25.53
CA LEU A 278 5.70 1.32 -26.02
C LEU A 278 5.06 2.65 -26.39
N ASP A 279 4.26 2.65 -27.45
CA ASP A 279 3.33 3.74 -27.71
C ASP A 279 2.19 3.59 -26.70
N ILE A 280 2.23 4.42 -25.65
CA ILE A 280 1.31 4.36 -24.53
C ILE A 280 0.27 5.45 -24.76
N PRO A 281 -1.02 5.10 -24.84
CA PRO A 281 -2.06 6.10 -24.99
C PRO A 281 -2.04 7.04 -23.80
N ASP A 282 -2.30 8.31 -24.05
CA ASP A 282 -2.55 9.25 -22.96
C ASP A 282 -3.80 8.77 -22.20
N PRO A 283 -3.75 8.73 -20.86
CA PRO A 283 -4.91 8.33 -20.07
C PRO A 283 -6.03 9.36 -20.20
N ASP A 284 -7.28 8.91 -20.14
CA ASP A 284 -8.41 9.83 -20.04
C ASP A 284 -8.56 10.28 -18.57
N ILE A 285 -8.51 11.59 -18.35
CA ILE A 285 -8.54 12.19 -17.01
C ILE A 285 -9.79 13.04 -16.91
N GLN A 286 -10.73 12.59 -16.08
CA GLN A 286 -12.01 13.26 -15.89
C GLN A 286 -12.10 13.82 -14.48
N LYS A 287 -12.35 15.13 -14.37
CA LYS A 287 -12.73 15.73 -13.09
C LYS A 287 -14.19 15.37 -12.80
N VAL A 288 -14.44 14.77 -11.64
CA VAL A 288 -15.76 14.25 -11.25
C VAL A 288 -16.31 14.98 -10.03
N GLU A 289 -17.56 14.72 -9.69
CA GLU A 289 -18.21 15.30 -8.52
C GLU A 289 -17.50 14.89 -7.22
N LEU A 290 -17.52 15.78 -6.22
CA LEU A 290 -16.88 15.60 -4.91
C LEU A 290 -17.69 14.65 -4.03
N VAL A 291 -17.89 13.43 -4.49
CA VAL A 291 -18.62 12.39 -3.77
C VAL A 291 -17.62 11.31 -3.35
N LEU A 292 -17.58 11.02 -2.06
CA LEU A 292 -16.88 9.84 -1.54
C LEU A 292 -17.61 8.58 -2.02
N PRO A 293 -16.92 7.44 -2.16
CA PRO A 293 -17.58 6.19 -2.50
C PRO A 293 -18.70 5.85 -1.50
N ASP A 294 -19.76 5.19 -1.98
CA ASP A 294 -20.83 4.71 -1.11
C ASP A 294 -20.30 3.65 -0.14
N ALA A 295 -20.84 3.65 1.08
CA ALA A 295 -20.50 2.65 2.08
C ALA A 295 -20.98 1.25 1.61
N PRO A 296 -20.10 0.23 1.61
CA PRO A 296 -20.46 -1.10 1.15
C PRO A 296 -21.39 -1.80 2.16
N VAL A 297 -22.21 -2.70 1.65
CA VAL A 297 -22.90 -3.71 2.47
C VAL A 297 -21.97 -4.90 2.64
N LEU A 298 -21.62 -5.24 3.88
CA LEU A 298 -20.65 -6.28 4.20
C LEU A 298 -21.37 -7.58 4.58
N ASN A 299 -20.94 -8.70 4.01
CA ASN A 299 -21.34 -10.02 4.51
C ASN A 299 -20.27 -10.51 5.48
N VAL A 300 -20.65 -10.76 6.74
CA VAL A 300 -19.74 -11.02 7.84
C VAL A 300 -19.98 -12.41 8.39
N ARG A 301 -18.91 -13.19 8.54
CA ARG A 301 -18.92 -14.43 9.31
C ARG A 301 -18.24 -14.18 10.66
N VAL A 302 -18.98 -14.43 11.74
CA VAL A 302 -18.48 -14.33 13.11
C VAL A 302 -17.97 -15.70 13.54
N GLU A 303 -16.74 -15.77 14.02
CA GLU A 303 -16.12 -16.98 14.56
C GLU A 303 -15.73 -16.73 16.04
N GLN A 304 -16.02 -17.70 16.92
CA GLN A 304 -15.61 -17.62 18.32
C GLN A 304 -14.12 -17.94 18.46
N ASN A 305 -13.39 -17.15 19.24
CA ASN A 305 -12.05 -17.47 19.68
C ASN A 305 -12.09 -18.69 20.63
N VAL A 306 -11.83 -19.90 20.11
CA VAL A 306 -11.89 -21.14 20.89
C VAL A 306 -10.61 -21.37 21.72
N ASP A 307 -9.54 -20.66 21.37
CA ASP A 307 -8.31 -20.62 22.14
C ASP A 307 -8.17 -19.21 22.71
N GLY A 308 -8.00 -19.08 24.02
CA GLY A 308 -7.61 -17.83 24.70
C GLY A 308 -6.21 -17.31 24.31
N ASN A 309 -5.81 -17.52 23.06
CA ASN A 309 -4.62 -17.04 22.40
C ASN A 309 -5.00 -15.95 21.40
N PHE A 310 -5.63 -14.87 21.87
CA PHE A 310 -5.42 -13.60 21.18
C PHE A 310 -3.98 -13.17 21.51
N VAL A 311 -3.08 -13.36 20.53
CA VAL A 311 -1.94 -12.47 20.38
C VAL A 311 -2.54 -11.18 19.84
N PRO A 312 -2.52 -10.07 20.59
CA PRO A 312 -2.90 -8.78 20.04
C PRO A 312 -2.15 -8.58 18.72
N ILE A 313 -2.83 -8.15 17.67
CA ILE A 313 -2.15 -7.49 16.56
C ILE A 313 -1.59 -6.19 17.14
N GLY A 314 -0.39 -6.32 17.66
CA GLY A 314 0.23 -5.46 18.65
C GLY A 314 1.36 -6.29 19.22
N ARG A 315 2.50 -6.29 18.51
CA ARG A 315 3.69 -7.13 18.73
C ARG A 315 4.13 -7.19 20.20
N GLY A 316 3.48 -8.02 21.00
CA GLY A 316 3.96 -8.47 22.29
C GLY A 316 4.95 -9.61 22.09
N ARG A 317 6.12 -9.33 21.49
CA ARG A 317 7.23 -10.28 21.54
C ARG A 317 7.59 -10.47 23.01
N ARG A 318 7.69 -11.74 23.45
CA ARG A 318 8.34 -12.13 24.70
C ARG A 318 9.59 -11.26 24.88
N ILE A 319 9.69 -10.58 26.03
CA ILE A 319 10.86 -9.80 26.41
C ILE A 319 11.97 -10.81 26.75
N GLY A 320 12.59 -11.38 25.71
CA GLY A 320 14.00 -11.73 25.79
C GLY A 320 14.80 -10.45 26.00
N LYS A 321 16.02 -10.55 26.53
CA LYS A 321 16.94 -9.41 26.63
C LYS A 321 16.85 -8.59 25.34
N SER A 322 16.49 -7.32 25.44
CA SER A 322 16.32 -6.46 24.27
C SER A 322 17.61 -6.50 23.47
N LYS A 323 17.55 -6.98 22.22
CA LYS A 323 18.70 -6.99 21.32
C LYS A 323 19.26 -5.56 21.25
N PRO A 324 20.59 -5.37 21.26
CA PRO A 324 21.16 -4.03 21.15
C PRO A 324 20.66 -3.36 19.86
N VAL A 325 20.43 -2.05 19.94
CA VAL A 325 20.12 -1.21 18.78
C VAL A 325 21.42 -0.58 18.32
N VAL A 326 21.73 -0.67 17.03
CA VAL A 326 22.93 -0.10 16.43
C VAL A 326 22.49 0.79 15.26
N PRO A 327 22.92 2.07 15.21
CA PRO A 327 22.66 2.92 14.05
C PRO A 327 23.19 2.31 12.76
N LEU A 328 22.48 2.47 11.64
CA LEU A 328 22.85 1.87 10.35
C LEU A 328 24.28 2.23 9.92
N VAL A 329 24.69 3.49 10.13
CA VAL A 329 26.05 3.96 9.80
C VAL A 329 27.11 3.21 10.61
N GLU A 330 26.89 3.03 11.91
CA GLU A 330 27.79 2.28 12.78
C GLU A 330 27.80 0.79 12.42
N PHE A 331 26.63 0.22 12.14
CA PHE A 331 26.51 -1.18 11.74
C PHE A 331 27.27 -1.45 10.44
N ARG A 332 27.13 -0.58 9.43
CA ARG A 332 27.87 -0.68 8.17
C ARG A 332 29.38 -0.59 8.38
N ALA A 333 29.83 0.38 9.18
CA ALA A 333 31.24 0.55 9.50
C ALA A 333 31.85 -0.68 10.21
N GLN A 334 31.12 -1.25 11.18
CA GLN A 334 31.56 -2.46 11.91
C GLN A 334 31.68 -3.70 11.02
N ASN A 335 30.92 -3.75 9.92
CA ASN A 335 30.87 -4.89 8.99
C ASN A 335 31.62 -4.62 7.67
N GLY A 336 32.34 -3.50 7.54
CA GLY A 336 33.08 -3.16 6.33
C GLY A 336 32.19 -2.93 5.09
N ILE A 337 30.95 -2.52 5.30
CA ILE A 337 29.98 -2.23 4.24
C ILE A 337 30.14 -0.76 3.84
N VAL A 338 30.44 -0.50 2.57
CA VAL A 338 30.66 0.85 2.00
C VAL A 338 29.47 1.26 1.14
#